data_AF-W9RBB8-F1
#
_entry.id   AF-W9RBB8-F1
#
_cell.length_a   1.000
_cell.length_b   1.000
_cell.length_c   1.000
_cell.angle_alpha   90.00
_cell.angle_beta   90.00
_cell.angle_gamma   90.00
#
_symmetry.space_group_name_H-M   'P 1'
#
loop_
_entity.id
_entity.type
_entity.pdbx_description
1 polymer ?
#
loop_
_entity_poly.entity_id
_entity_poly.type
_entity_poly.pdbx_seq_one_letter_code
_entity_poly.pdbx_strand_id
1 'polypeptide(L)'
;MEKAAKDVRDALGVVLEEQALNGEKKFFGGDEIGLADLAVGVIATTFGVITEAVGVKVLEENDVPRIHNWITNFKNHPAIKKQPS
;
A
#
# COMPACT_ATOMS: atom_id res chain seq x y z
N MET A 1 5.93 -17.99 -9.07
CA MET A 1 5.97 -16.60 -8.57
C MET A 1 4.56 -16.03 -8.40
N GLU A 2 3.65 -16.25 -9.35
CA GLU A 2 2.22 -15.91 -9.24
C GLU A 2 1.56 -16.36 -7.93
N LYS A 3 1.74 -17.63 -7.52
CA LYS A 3 1.18 -18.13 -6.27
C LYS A 3 1.70 -17.38 -5.03
N ALA A 4 2.99 -17.10 -4.97
CA ALA A 4 3.58 -16.38 -3.84
C ALA A 4 3.12 -14.92 -3.80
N ALA A 5 3.02 -14.27 -4.96
CA ALA A 5 2.46 -12.92 -5.08
C ALA A 5 0.99 -12.89 -4.64
N LYS A 6 0.20 -13.88 -5.04
CA LYS A 6 -1.20 -14.03 -4.63
C LYS A 6 -1.35 -14.32 -3.14
N ASP A 7 -0.55 -15.23 -2.59
CA ASP A 7 -0.61 -15.55 -1.16
C ASP A 7 -0.25 -14.33 -0.29
N VAL A 8 0.74 -13.55 -0.73
CA VAL A 8 1.15 -12.30 -0.08
C VAL A 8 0.07 -11.22 -0.22
N ARG A 9 -0.57 -11.11 -1.39
CA ARG A 9 -1.74 -10.26 -1.60
C ARG A 9 -2.89 -10.65 -0.68
N ASP A 10 -3.25 -11.92 -0.63
CA ASP A 10 -4.41 -12.38 0.14
C ASP A 10 -4.14 -12.18 1.65
N ALA A 11 -2.91 -12.42 2.11
CA ALA A 11 -2.55 -12.21 3.51
C ALA A 11 -2.43 -10.73 3.91
N LEU A 12 -1.67 -9.92 3.17
CA LEU A 12 -1.47 -8.50 3.51
C LEU A 12 -2.65 -7.63 3.07
N GLY A 13 -3.22 -7.89 1.91
CA GLY A 13 -4.34 -7.15 1.35
C GLY A 13 -5.58 -7.26 2.23
N VAL A 14 -6.00 -8.48 2.60
CA VAL A 14 -7.19 -8.67 3.45
C VAL A 14 -6.97 -8.07 4.84
N VAL A 15 -5.82 -8.34 5.47
CA VAL A 15 -5.55 -7.83 6.82
C VAL A 15 -5.48 -6.30 6.86
N LEU A 16 -4.82 -5.68 5.87
CA LEU A 16 -4.68 -4.22 5.85
C LEU A 16 -6.00 -3.53 5.46
N GLU A 17 -6.74 -4.07 4.51
CA GLU A 17 -8.02 -3.54 4.02
C GLU A 17 -9.11 -3.60 5.09
N GLU A 18 -9.24 -4.73 5.79
CA GLU A 18 -10.34 -4.96 6.73
C GLU A 18 -10.00 -4.50 8.15
N GLN A 19 -8.77 -4.70 8.63
CA GLN A 19 -8.45 -4.53 10.05
C GLN A 19 -7.68 -3.25 10.35
N ALA A 20 -6.77 -2.86 9.46
CA ALA A 20 -5.83 -1.77 9.75
C ALA A 20 -6.30 -0.42 9.17
N LEU A 21 -7.02 -0.40 8.05
CA LEU A 21 -7.69 0.79 7.51
C LEU A 21 -9.17 0.80 7.93
N ASN A 22 -9.44 1.00 9.23
CA ASN A 22 -10.80 1.09 9.74
C ASN A 22 -11.35 2.53 9.65
N GLY A 23 -12.43 2.73 8.89
CA GLY A 23 -13.20 3.99 8.83
C GLY A 23 -12.69 5.03 7.82
N GLU A 24 -12.90 6.32 8.11
CA GLU A 24 -12.57 7.47 7.23
C GLU A 24 -11.09 7.90 7.29
N LYS A 25 -10.23 7.13 7.97
CA LYS A 25 -8.83 7.49 8.21
C LYS A 25 -7.99 7.40 6.94
N LYS A 26 -7.20 8.44 6.68
CA LYS A 26 -6.33 8.53 5.49
C LYS A 26 -5.08 7.66 5.57
N PHE A 27 -4.61 7.39 6.79
CA PHE A 27 -3.38 6.68 7.12
C PHE A 27 -3.64 5.62 8.19
N PHE A 28 -2.77 4.62 8.31
CA PHE A 28 -2.78 3.68 9.44
C PHE A 28 -2.58 4.40 10.78
N GLY A 29 -1.80 5.48 10.78
CA GLY A 29 -1.66 6.42 11.90
C GLY A 29 -2.89 7.30 12.17
N GLY A 30 -3.91 7.26 11.32
CA GLY A 30 -5.10 8.13 11.39
C GLY A 30 -5.08 9.24 10.36
N ASP A 31 -5.03 10.49 10.83
CA ASP A 31 -5.06 11.69 9.97
C ASP A 31 -3.67 12.11 9.46
N GLU A 32 -2.62 11.62 10.12
CA GLU A 32 -1.22 11.87 9.77
C GLU A 32 -0.46 10.55 9.54
N ILE A 33 0.68 10.64 8.82
CA ILE A 33 1.57 9.50 8.59
C ILE A 33 2.21 9.06 9.91
N GLY A 34 1.95 7.81 10.32
CA GLY A 34 2.56 7.19 11.48
C GLY A 34 3.65 6.19 11.13
N LEU A 35 4.21 5.53 12.17
CA LEU A 35 5.24 4.51 12.00
C LEU A 35 4.77 3.31 11.15
N ALA A 36 3.51 2.90 11.32
CA ALA A 36 2.91 1.83 10.54
C ALA A 36 2.87 2.19 9.04
N ASP A 37 2.54 3.44 8.71
CA ASP A 37 2.51 3.93 7.33
C ASP A 37 3.91 3.89 6.68
N LEU A 38 4.95 4.24 7.42
CA LEU A 38 6.33 4.16 6.92
C LEU A 38 6.76 2.71 6.67
N ALA A 39 6.46 1.80 7.60
CA ALA A 39 6.81 0.39 7.47
C ALA A 39 6.06 -0.26 6.29
N VAL A 40 4.76 -0.03 6.18
CA VAL A 40 3.94 -0.53 5.06
C VAL A 40 4.32 0.18 3.74
N GLY A 41 4.73 1.44 3.78
CA GLY A 41 5.16 2.21 2.60
C GLY A 41 6.40 1.64 1.93
N VAL A 42 7.37 1.17 2.71
CA VAL A 42 8.55 0.45 2.20
C VAL A 42 8.16 -0.86 1.54
N ILE A 43 7.23 -1.59 2.16
CA ILE A 43 6.67 -2.85 1.63
C ILE A 43 5.92 -2.60 0.30
N ALA A 44 5.06 -1.58 0.26
CA ALA A 44 4.28 -1.22 -0.93
C ALA A 44 5.16 -0.74 -2.09
N THR A 45 6.24 0.00 -1.80
CA THR A 45 7.22 0.39 -2.83
C THR A 45 7.92 -0.83 -3.42
N THR A 46 8.29 -1.80 -2.58
CA THR A 46 8.90 -3.06 -3.00
C THR A 46 7.93 -3.89 -3.87
N PHE A 47 6.64 -3.92 -3.54
CA PHE A 47 5.63 -4.58 -4.37
C PHE A 47 5.42 -3.89 -5.73
N GLY A 48 5.42 -2.56 -5.78
CA GLY A 48 5.36 -1.84 -7.06
C GLY A 48 6.52 -2.19 -7.99
N VAL A 49 7.74 -2.24 -7.44
CA VAL A 49 8.94 -2.64 -8.18
C VAL A 49 8.86 -4.10 -8.64
N ILE A 50 8.36 -5.02 -7.80
CA ILE A 50 8.18 -6.43 -8.17
C ILE A 50 7.10 -6.56 -9.27
N THR A 51 6.01 -5.82 -9.18
CA THR A 51 4.96 -5.78 -10.21
C THR A 51 5.49 -5.26 -11.54
N GLU A 52 6.29 -4.20 -11.55
CA GLU A 52 6.93 -3.68 -12.78
C GLU A 52 7.95 -4.67 -13.36
N ALA A 53 8.75 -5.33 -12.52
CA ALA A 53 9.78 -6.27 -12.97
C ALA A 53 9.21 -7.59 -13.49
N VAL A 54 8.08 -8.05 -12.95
CA VAL A 54 7.49 -9.37 -13.25
C VAL A 54 6.23 -9.27 -14.11
N GLY A 55 5.69 -8.06 -14.34
CA GLY A 55 4.48 -7.82 -15.12
C GLY A 55 3.18 -8.30 -14.46
N VAL A 56 3.25 -8.72 -13.19
CA VAL A 56 2.10 -9.23 -12.42
C VAL A 56 1.63 -8.13 -11.48
N LYS A 57 0.42 -7.59 -11.71
CA LYS A 57 -0.24 -6.69 -10.76
C LYS A 57 -0.58 -7.46 -9.49
N VAL A 58 0.15 -7.18 -8.40
CA VAL A 58 -0.03 -7.85 -7.11
C VAL A 58 -1.28 -7.32 -6.40
N LEU A 59 -1.71 -6.09 -6.68
CA LEU A 59 -2.89 -5.46 -6.10
C LEU A 59 -3.77 -4.91 -7.23
N GLU A 60 -4.88 -5.59 -7.56
CA GLU A 60 -5.92 -4.97 -8.39
C GLU A 60 -6.76 -4.00 -7.55
N GLU A 61 -7.01 -2.83 -8.10
CA GLU A 61 -7.73 -1.71 -7.47
C GLU A 61 -9.09 -2.10 -6.90
N ASN A 62 -9.79 -3.04 -7.53
CA ASN A 62 -11.14 -3.43 -7.15
C ASN A 62 -11.21 -4.31 -5.89
N ASP A 63 -10.13 -5.01 -5.54
CA ASP A 63 -10.16 -5.97 -4.42
C ASP A 63 -9.69 -5.35 -3.09
N VAL A 64 -8.99 -4.21 -3.14
CA VAL A 64 -8.42 -3.52 -1.96
C VAL A 64 -8.54 -1.99 -2.04
N PRO A 65 -9.77 -1.45 -2.12
CA PRO A 65 -10.00 -0.03 -2.38
C PRO A 65 -9.41 0.91 -1.32
N ARG A 66 -9.39 0.54 -0.03
CA ARG A 66 -8.81 1.38 1.03
C ARG A 66 -7.29 1.41 0.95
N ILE A 67 -6.64 0.27 0.72
CA ILE A 67 -5.19 0.23 0.51
C ILE A 67 -4.81 1.06 -0.70
N HIS A 68 -5.58 0.98 -1.79
CA HIS A 68 -5.31 1.78 -2.98
C HIS A 68 -5.38 3.29 -2.69
N ASN A 69 -6.41 3.73 -1.98
CA ASN A 69 -6.54 5.12 -1.54
C ASN A 69 -5.38 5.53 -0.61
N TRP A 70 -5.01 4.67 0.32
CA TRP A 70 -3.86 4.87 1.21
C TRP A 70 -2.55 5.03 0.44
N ILE A 71 -2.23 4.13 -0.50
CA ILE A 71 -1.01 4.23 -1.35
C ILE A 71 -0.98 5.57 -2.09
N THR A 72 -2.13 5.99 -2.63
CA THR A 72 -2.26 7.25 -3.36
C THR A 72 -2.00 8.44 -2.44
N ASN A 73 -2.59 8.46 -1.25
CA ASN A 73 -2.38 9.53 -0.26
C ASN A 73 -0.93 9.56 0.25
N PHE A 74 -0.36 8.39 0.56
CA PHE A 74 1.00 8.23 1.06
C PHE A 74 2.04 8.73 0.05
N LYS A 75 1.95 8.31 -1.23
CA LYS A 75 2.88 8.75 -2.29
C LYS A 75 2.79 10.24 -2.60
N ASN A 76 1.60 10.82 -2.48
CA ASN A 76 1.38 12.24 -2.72
C ASN A 76 1.69 13.13 -1.51
N HIS A 77 1.94 12.55 -0.34
CA HIS A 77 2.27 13.33 0.84
C HIS A 77 3.60 14.09 0.64
N PRO A 78 3.67 15.40 0.93
CA PRO A 78 4.87 16.22 0.68
C PRO A 78 6.16 15.71 1.34
N ALA A 79 6.05 15.04 2.49
CA ALA A 79 7.20 14.45 3.18
C ALA A 79 7.75 13.17 2.51
N ILE A 80 6.94 12.50 1.68
CA ILE A 80 7.31 11.27 0.98
C ILE A 80 7.69 11.56 -0.47
N LYS A 81 6.94 12.45 -1.12
CA LYS A 81 7.20 12.89 -2.48
C LYS A 81 8.56 13.59 -2.52
N LYS A 82 9.51 13.03 -3.28
CA LYS A 82 10.77 13.72 -3.56
C LYS A 82 10.46 15.11 -4.13
N GLN A 83 10.97 16.15 -3.48
CA GLN A 83 10.92 17.48 -4.07
C GLN A 83 11.80 17.48 -5.34
N PRO A 84 11.34 18.08 -6.45
CA PRO A 84 12.17 18.24 -7.63
C PRO A 84 13.40 19.08 -7.26
N SER A 85 14.58 18.52 -7.51
CA SER A 85 15.88 19.18 -7.39
C SER A 85 16.12 20.19 -8.51
#